data_AF-A0A672GF39-F1
#
_entry.id   AF-A0A672GF39-F1
#
_cell.length_a   1.000
_cell.length_b   1.000
_cell.length_c   1.000
_cell.angle_alpha   90.00
_cell.angle_beta   90.00
_cell.angle_gamma   90.00
#
_symmetry.space_group_name_H-M   'P 1'
#
loop_
_entity.id
_entity.type
_entity.pdbx_description
1 polymer ?
#
loop_
_entity_poly.entity_id
_entity_poly.type
_entity_poly.pdbx_seq_one_letter_code
_entity_poly.pdbx_strand_id
1 'polypeptide(L)'
;MKHNVFFNRLLHDRFDHEHAKILSSVRIRLKQTNEFKNCFLLVLASFPLCDLKEEDLTQNPQFCKLLASLRQHIDQNGLTKQLTAELVEAEKKLQHQMCYWLQFESLHRGLEEMIQEHLVKKQHTDFLETMEKCLLAAQCVKRLDPSSTTHQDQPPLLGLTPEDVKKALPPEEASQAPCLSPLEKHLKGKCLSLLTYYDPELGTVIRSRTMKLSQLPGQLKKDKKRAESLKETCEEKRVVLLRQTHIYISVSPPESMWSAETLSVTEDKLRPAFCILLGVFSESNIYISVFSGALFLLHRSEVNDLLLQTYTPDTLAAHKKIRKELESKMKACEEEKQSLESKLTSFQVLGEEFQALAQEYSRIKEEIKVKTWAADEFQTTWTSN
;
A
#
# COMPACT_ATOMS: atom_id res chain seq x y z
N MET A 1 24.38 -86.77 19.18
CA MET A 1 24.58 -85.45 18.52
C MET A 1 23.39 -84.93 17.69
N LYS A 2 22.39 -85.73 17.29
CA LYS A 2 21.28 -85.25 16.42
C LYS A 2 20.12 -84.50 17.15
N HIS A 3 19.98 -84.64 18.46
CA HIS A 3 18.89 -83.97 19.20
C HIS A 3 19.11 -82.47 19.46
N ASN A 4 20.36 -81.99 19.44
CA ASN A 4 20.68 -80.60 19.78
C ASN A 4 20.45 -79.61 18.62
N VAL A 5 20.42 -80.11 17.38
CA VAL A 5 20.20 -79.28 16.17
C VAL A 5 18.71 -78.97 15.96
N PHE A 6 17.82 -79.90 16.35
CA PHE A 6 16.38 -79.72 16.18
C PHE A 6 15.79 -78.73 17.20
N PHE A 7 16.30 -78.75 18.44
CA PHE A 7 15.86 -77.83 19.50
C PHE A 7 16.31 -76.39 19.21
N ASN A 8 17.53 -76.21 18.68
CA ASN A 8 18.03 -74.89 18.26
C ASN A 8 17.26 -74.33 17.06
N ARG A 9 16.85 -75.15 16.07
CA ARG A 9 15.97 -74.67 14.98
C ARG A 9 14.58 -74.25 15.47
N LEU A 10 13.96 -75.04 16.33
CA LEU A 10 12.64 -74.73 16.89
C LEU A 10 12.63 -73.48 17.79
N LEU A 11 13.76 -73.20 18.47
CA LEU A 11 13.92 -71.97 19.23
C LEU A 11 14.18 -70.77 18.31
N HIS A 12 14.95 -70.92 17.24
CA HIS A 12 15.20 -69.84 16.28
C HIS A 12 13.94 -69.45 15.51
N ASP A 13 13.18 -70.43 15.00
CA ASP A 13 11.92 -70.18 14.28
C ASP A 13 10.84 -69.54 15.17
N ARG A 14 10.81 -69.89 16.46
CA ARG A 14 9.91 -69.22 17.42
C ARG A 14 10.35 -67.80 17.74
N PHE A 15 11.65 -67.56 17.85
CA PHE A 15 12.19 -66.23 18.11
C PHE A 15 11.92 -65.30 16.94
N ASP A 16 12.12 -65.76 15.70
CA ASP A 16 11.88 -64.97 14.48
C ASP A 16 10.37 -64.69 14.28
N HIS A 17 9.49 -65.63 14.61
CA HIS A 17 8.05 -65.42 14.52
C HIS A 17 7.53 -64.40 15.55
N GLU A 18 8.03 -64.46 16.79
CA GLU A 18 7.70 -63.47 17.83
C GLU A 18 8.31 -62.09 17.50
N HIS A 19 9.54 -62.03 16.98
CA HIS A 19 10.15 -60.78 16.52
C HIS A 19 9.36 -60.15 15.35
N ALA A 20 8.90 -60.97 14.40
CA ALA A 20 8.07 -60.49 13.29
C ALA A 20 6.70 -59.96 13.77
N LYS A 21 6.08 -60.60 14.77
CA LYS A 21 4.85 -60.09 15.41
C LYS A 21 5.08 -58.78 16.15
N ILE A 22 6.19 -58.65 16.88
CA ILE A 22 6.55 -57.41 17.59
C ILE A 22 6.81 -56.29 16.57
N LEU A 23 7.59 -56.55 15.53
CA LEU A 23 7.90 -55.56 14.48
C LEU A 23 6.65 -55.14 13.71
N SER A 24 5.73 -56.06 13.40
CA SER A 24 4.45 -55.72 12.76
C SER A 24 3.56 -54.86 13.66
N SER A 25 3.51 -55.18 14.96
CA SER A 25 2.75 -54.41 15.96
C SER A 25 3.34 -53.02 16.18
N VAL A 26 4.66 -52.90 16.23
CA VAL A 26 5.38 -51.62 16.33
C VAL A 26 5.17 -50.80 15.06
N ARG A 27 5.18 -51.41 13.88
CA ARG A 27 4.93 -50.72 12.60
C ARG A 27 3.49 -50.21 12.47
N ILE A 28 2.50 -50.98 12.95
CA ILE A 28 1.10 -50.55 12.99
C ILE A 28 0.93 -49.39 13.97
N ARG A 29 1.53 -49.46 15.17
CA ARG A 29 1.52 -48.36 16.14
C ARG A 29 2.21 -47.11 15.59
N LEU A 30 3.36 -47.25 14.92
CA LEU A 30 4.08 -46.14 14.30
C LEU A 30 3.29 -45.47 13.17
N LYS A 31 2.57 -46.26 12.35
CA LYS A 31 1.66 -45.72 11.33
C LYS A 31 0.50 -44.96 11.96
N GLN A 32 -0.14 -45.53 12.98
CA GLN A 32 -1.21 -44.86 13.72
C GLN A 32 -0.72 -43.57 14.36
N THR A 33 0.46 -43.54 15.00
CA THR A 33 1.01 -42.31 15.59
C THR A 33 1.36 -41.25 14.55
N ASN A 34 1.81 -41.64 13.34
CA ASN A 34 2.11 -40.69 12.27
C ASN A 34 0.85 -40.12 11.61
N GLU A 35 -0.20 -40.94 11.43
CA GLU A 35 -1.50 -40.45 10.95
C GLU A 35 -2.14 -39.49 11.95
N PHE A 36 -2.08 -39.80 13.25
CA PHE A 36 -2.58 -38.93 14.31
C PHE A 36 -1.80 -37.61 14.40
N LYS A 37 -0.46 -37.63 14.29
CA LYS A 37 0.37 -36.41 14.27
C LYS A 37 0.08 -35.50 13.08
N ASN A 38 -0.15 -36.07 11.90
CA ASN A 38 -0.54 -35.30 10.72
C ASN A 38 -1.92 -34.63 10.91
N CYS A 39 -2.86 -35.30 11.58
CA CYS A 39 -4.16 -34.70 11.91
C CYS A 39 -4.04 -33.47 12.81
N PHE A 40 -3.16 -33.47 13.81
CA PHE A 40 -2.99 -32.33 14.71
C PHE A 40 -2.45 -31.09 13.98
N LEU A 41 -1.40 -31.26 13.17
CA LEU A 41 -0.82 -30.17 12.38
C LEU A 41 -1.82 -29.59 11.36
N LEU A 42 -2.63 -30.44 10.74
CA LEU A 42 -3.67 -30.03 9.80
C LEU A 42 -4.82 -29.25 10.47
N VAL A 43 -5.17 -29.60 11.72
CA VAL A 43 -6.22 -28.92 12.49
C VAL A 43 -5.73 -27.57 13.02
N LEU A 44 -4.52 -27.50 13.57
CA LEU A 44 -3.93 -26.25 14.05
C LEU A 44 -3.79 -25.19 12.94
N ALA A 45 -3.40 -25.62 11.73
CA ALA A 45 -3.32 -24.71 10.58
C ALA A 45 -4.69 -24.21 10.08
N SER A 46 -5.78 -24.90 10.40
CA SER A 46 -7.12 -24.58 9.89
C SER A 46 -7.91 -23.64 10.81
N PHE A 47 -7.48 -23.46 12.07
CA PHE A 47 -8.16 -22.63 13.07
C PHE A 47 -7.19 -21.64 13.73
N PRO A 48 -6.63 -20.66 12.97
CA PRO A 48 -5.62 -19.72 13.48
C PRO A 48 -6.15 -18.74 14.54
N LEU A 49 -7.47 -18.63 14.69
CA LEU A 49 -8.14 -17.77 15.67
C LEU A 49 -8.32 -18.44 17.04
N CYS A 50 -8.10 -19.75 17.13
CA CYS A 50 -8.15 -20.46 18.40
C CYS A 50 -6.70 -20.64 18.87
N ASP A 51 -6.36 -20.12 20.06
CA ASP A 51 -5.06 -20.32 20.73
C ASP A 51 -4.90 -21.78 21.21
N LEU A 52 -5.09 -22.74 20.31
CA LEU A 52 -4.95 -24.16 20.57
C LEU A 52 -3.47 -24.51 20.55
N LYS A 53 -2.97 -25.05 21.66
CA LYS A 53 -1.62 -25.59 21.71
C LYS A 53 -1.63 -27.07 21.34
N GLU A 54 -0.49 -27.60 20.90
CA GLU A 54 -0.36 -29.02 20.53
C GLU A 54 -0.67 -29.93 21.73
N GLU A 55 -0.37 -29.45 22.94
CA GLU A 55 -0.63 -30.17 24.20
C GLU A 55 -2.13 -30.38 24.46
N ASP A 56 -2.99 -29.41 24.17
CA ASP A 56 -4.44 -29.49 24.42
C ASP A 56 -5.14 -30.52 23.52
N LEU A 57 -4.61 -30.68 22.30
CA LEU A 57 -5.10 -31.63 21.32
C LEU A 57 -4.64 -33.07 21.65
N THR A 58 -3.44 -33.23 22.20
CA THR A 58 -2.95 -34.54 22.64
C THR A 58 -3.72 -35.10 23.84
N GLN A 59 -4.21 -34.22 24.75
CA GLN A 59 -5.01 -34.65 25.89
C GLN A 59 -6.46 -35.02 25.53
N ASN A 60 -7.00 -34.46 24.43
CA ASN A 60 -8.40 -34.64 24.04
C ASN A 60 -8.55 -35.16 22.59
N PRO A 61 -8.37 -36.47 22.34
CA PRO A 61 -8.41 -37.02 20.98
C PRO A 61 -9.79 -36.98 20.31
N GLN A 62 -10.88 -36.97 21.08
CA GLN A 62 -12.25 -36.85 20.54
C GLN A 62 -12.56 -35.43 20.07
N PHE A 63 -12.02 -34.43 20.78
CA PHE A 63 -12.12 -33.03 20.37
C PHE A 63 -11.42 -32.78 19.02
N CYS A 64 -10.29 -33.46 18.78
CA CYS A 64 -9.58 -33.38 17.50
C CYS A 64 -10.36 -33.99 16.34
N LYS A 65 -11.11 -35.08 16.57
CA LYS A 65 -12.01 -35.64 15.56
C LYS A 65 -13.18 -34.70 15.25
N LEU A 66 -13.70 -34.01 16.26
CA LEU A 66 -14.74 -33.00 16.10
C LEU A 66 -14.21 -31.82 15.26
N LEU A 67 -13.05 -31.27 15.60
CA LEU A 67 -12.42 -30.18 14.84
C LEU A 67 -12.09 -30.59 13.40
N ALA A 68 -11.62 -31.82 13.19
CA ALA A 68 -11.40 -32.36 11.85
C ALA A 68 -12.69 -32.48 11.04
N SER A 69 -13.82 -32.79 11.69
CA SER A 69 -15.14 -32.84 11.06
C SER A 69 -15.67 -31.43 10.78
N LEU A 70 -15.51 -30.50 11.70
CA LEU A 70 -15.91 -29.09 11.55
C LEU A 70 -15.13 -28.39 10.42
N ARG A 71 -13.84 -28.71 10.23
CA ARG A 71 -13.05 -28.24 9.09
C ARG A 71 -13.68 -28.58 7.73
N GLN A 72 -14.41 -29.70 7.62
CA GLN A 72 -15.07 -30.05 6.36
C GLN A 72 -16.17 -29.06 6.00
N HIS A 73 -16.68 -28.31 6.98
CA HIS A 73 -17.78 -27.36 6.82
C HIS A 73 -17.37 -25.89 6.99
N ILE A 74 -16.18 -25.61 7.55
CA ILE A 74 -15.72 -24.28 7.94
C ILE A 74 -14.44 -23.90 7.18
N ASP A 75 -14.40 -22.68 6.61
CA ASP A 75 -13.23 -22.10 5.93
C ASP A 75 -12.27 -21.40 6.92
N GLN A 76 -11.07 -21.01 6.46
CA GLN A 76 -10.00 -20.41 7.29
C GLN A 76 -10.43 -19.18 8.12
N ASN A 77 -11.53 -18.54 7.73
CA ASN A 77 -12.10 -17.35 8.39
C ASN A 77 -13.21 -17.70 9.41
N GLY A 78 -13.46 -18.98 9.69
CA GLY A 78 -14.47 -19.43 10.64
C GLY A 78 -15.92 -19.43 10.11
N LEU A 79 -16.11 -19.21 8.80
CA LEU A 79 -17.43 -19.18 8.16
C LEU A 79 -17.78 -20.54 7.54
N THR A 80 -19.07 -20.89 7.57
CA THR A 80 -19.55 -22.11 6.92
C THR A 80 -19.47 -21.97 5.40
N LYS A 81 -19.11 -23.03 4.67
CA LYS A 81 -18.96 -23.02 3.20
C LYS A 81 -20.16 -22.45 2.42
N GLN A 82 -21.37 -22.67 2.93
CA GLN A 82 -22.57 -22.08 2.35
C GLN A 82 -22.58 -20.55 2.51
N LEU A 83 -22.24 -20.07 3.70
CA LEU A 83 -22.23 -18.65 4.01
C LEU A 83 -21.07 -17.91 3.31
N THR A 84 -19.94 -18.58 3.06
CA THR A 84 -18.86 -18.02 2.22
C THR A 84 -19.28 -17.94 0.76
N ALA A 85 -20.01 -18.93 0.23
CA ALA A 85 -20.58 -18.86 -1.11
C ALA A 85 -21.61 -17.73 -1.25
N GLU A 86 -22.51 -17.58 -0.27
CA GLU A 86 -23.49 -16.49 -0.23
C GLU A 86 -22.81 -15.11 -0.09
N LEU A 87 -21.75 -14.99 0.72
CA LEU A 87 -20.97 -13.76 0.85
C LEU A 87 -20.31 -13.39 -0.48
N VAL A 88 -19.65 -14.35 -1.15
CA VAL A 88 -19.03 -14.11 -2.46
C VAL A 88 -20.08 -13.71 -3.50
N GLU A 89 -21.26 -14.31 -3.48
CA GLU A 89 -22.36 -13.93 -4.38
C GLU A 89 -22.89 -12.52 -4.07
N ALA A 90 -23.10 -12.20 -2.79
CA ALA A 90 -23.51 -10.88 -2.36
C ALA A 90 -22.49 -9.80 -2.71
N GLU A 91 -21.19 -10.09 -2.54
CA GLU A 91 -20.11 -9.18 -2.89
C GLU A 91 -20.04 -8.95 -4.40
N LYS A 92 -20.24 -9.98 -5.22
CA LYS A 92 -20.38 -9.83 -6.68
C LYS A 92 -21.58 -8.96 -7.05
N LYS A 93 -22.74 -9.17 -6.42
CA LYS A 93 -23.93 -8.33 -6.63
C LYS A 93 -23.67 -6.88 -6.23
N LEU A 94 -23.01 -6.66 -5.10
CA LEU A 94 -22.62 -5.33 -4.63
C LEU A 94 -21.67 -4.65 -5.62
N GLN A 95 -20.60 -5.33 -6.04
CA GLN A 95 -19.66 -4.79 -7.03
C GLN A 95 -20.36 -4.45 -8.35
N HIS A 96 -21.29 -5.30 -8.81
CA HIS A 96 -22.09 -5.03 -9.99
C HIS A 96 -22.94 -3.77 -9.80
N GLN A 97 -23.72 -3.68 -8.72
CA GLN A 97 -24.55 -2.50 -8.42
C GLN A 97 -23.73 -1.22 -8.27
N MET A 98 -22.57 -1.30 -7.61
CA MET A 98 -21.64 -0.17 -7.49
C MET A 98 -21.13 0.26 -8.87
N CYS A 99 -20.77 -0.66 -9.75
CA CYS A 99 -20.35 -0.32 -11.11
C CYS A 99 -21.48 0.35 -11.90
N TYR A 100 -22.70 -0.17 -11.83
CA TYR A 100 -23.87 0.45 -12.48
C TYR A 100 -24.14 1.84 -11.92
N TRP A 101 -24.16 1.99 -10.59
CA TRP A 101 -24.36 3.27 -9.93
C TRP A 101 -23.28 4.28 -10.32
N LEU A 102 -21.99 3.89 -10.29
CA LEU A 102 -20.88 4.75 -10.68
C LEU A 102 -20.98 5.19 -12.15
N GLN A 103 -21.46 4.33 -13.05
CA GLN A 103 -21.70 4.73 -14.44
C GLN A 103 -22.75 5.85 -14.51
N PHE A 104 -23.90 5.68 -13.88
CA PHE A 104 -24.95 6.70 -13.87
C PHE A 104 -24.54 7.99 -13.14
N GLU A 105 -23.85 7.87 -12.00
CA GLU A 105 -23.32 9.01 -11.25
C GLU A 105 -22.28 9.78 -12.08
N SER A 106 -21.40 9.09 -12.80
CA SER A 106 -20.40 9.75 -13.66
C SER A 106 -21.04 10.49 -14.83
N LEU A 107 -22.13 9.95 -15.40
CA LEU A 107 -22.91 10.62 -16.44
C LEU A 107 -23.64 11.84 -15.89
N HIS A 108 -24.32 11.69 -14.75
CA HIS A 108 -25.03 12.78 -14.09
C HIS A 108 -24.09 13.94 -13.74
N ARG A 109 -22.96 13.63 -13.10
CA ARG A 109 -21.96 14.65 -12.74
C ARG A 109 -21.31 15.27 -13.98
N GLY A 110 -21.08 14.49 -15.03
CA GLY A 110 -20.62 15.00 -16.31
C GLY A 110 -21.59 16.01 -16.94
N LEU A 111 -22.89 15.76 -16.83
CA LEU A 111 -23.94 16.68 -17.29
C LEU A 111 -24.00 17.96 -16.45
N GLU A 112 -23.92 17.84 -15.11
CA GLU A 112 -23.89 19.00 -14.21
C GLU A 112 -22.66 19.88 -14.46
N GLU A 113 -21.48 19.27 -14.64
CA GLU A 113 -20.24 20.00 -14.94
C GLU A 113 -20.32 20.72 -16.30
N MET A 114 -20.94 20.12 -17.32
CA MET A 114 -21.18 20.79 -18.60
C MET A 114 -22.10 22.02 -18.46
N ILE A 115 -23.13 21.92 -17.61
CA ILE A 115 -24.03 23.06 -17.30
C ILE A 115 -23.25 24.16 -16.57
N GLN A 116 -22.45 23.79 -15.56
CA GLN A 116 -21.62 24.74 -14.81
C GLN A 116 -20.58 25.43 -15.70
N GLU A 117 -19.88 24.69 -16.56
CA GLU A 117 -18.94 25.27 -17.53
C GLU A 117 -19.62 26.26 -18.48
N HIS A 118 -20.87 25.99 -18.87
CA HIS A 118 -21.64 26.90 -19.71
C HIS A 118 -22.08 28.18 -19.00
N LEU A 119 -22.53 28.08 -17.75
CA LEU A 119 -22.83 29.25 -16.92
C LEU A 119 -21.62 30.18 -16.76
N VAL A 120 -20.42 29.60 -16.66
CA VAL A 120 -19.15 30.34 -16.56
C VAL A 120 -18.73 30.94 -17.91
N LYS A 121 -18.88 30.20 -19.02
CA LYS A 121 -18.45 30.63 -20.37
C LYS A 121 -19.45 31.54 -21.09
N LYS A 122 -20.68 31.70 -20.59
CA LYS A 122 -21.77 32.52 -21.16
C LYS A 122 -22.03 32.28 -22.66
N GLN A 123 -21.86 31.03 -23.11
CA GLN A 123 -22.21 30.64 -24.48
C GLN A 123 -23.65 30.13 -24.47
N HIS A 124 -24.57 30.83 -25.16
CA HIS A 124 -25.96 30.37 -25.27
C HIS A 124 -26.05 29.31 -26.35
N THR A 125 -26.27 28.07 -25.93
CA THR A 125 -26.76 27.01 -26.79
C THR A 125 -28.09 26.56 -26.22
N ASP A 126 -29.18 26.76 -26.97
CA ASP A 126 -30.56 26.41 -26.60
C ASP A 126 -30.70 24.97 -26.05
N PHE A 127 -29.79 24.09 -26.48
CA PHE A 127 -29.65 22.72 -26.01
C PHE A 127 -29.39 22.60 -24.50
N LEU A 128 -28.48 23.39 -23.93
CA LEU A 128 -28.10 23.25 -22.52
C LEU A 128 -29.12 23.86 -21.58
N GLU A 129 -29.83 24.90 -22.02
CA GLU A 129 -30.99 25.43 -21.31
C GLU A 129 -32.13 24.41 -21.27
N THR A 130 -32.31 23.65 -22.35
CA THR A 130 -33.27 22.54 -22.41
C THR A 130 -32.86 21.41 -21.46
N MET A 131 -31.57 21.08 -21.43
CA MET A 131 -30.99 20.05 -20.55
C MET A 131 -31.08 20.42 -19.06
N GLU A 132 -30.81 21.68 -18.72
CA GLU A 132 -30.97 22.23 -17.36
C GLU A 132 -32.42 22.11 -16.88
N LYS A 133 -33.38 22.50 -17.73
CA LYS A 133 -34.83 22.34 -17.45
C LYS A 133 -35.20 20.87 -17.21
N CYS A 134 -34.65 19.94 -18.00
CA CYS A 134 -34.89 18.51 -17.83
C CYS A 134 -34.31 17.95 -16.52
N LEU A 135 -33.10 18.36 -16.12
CA LEU A 135 -32.50 17.94 -14.85
C LEU A 135 -33.26 18.50 -13.65
N LEU A 136 -33.65 19.77 -13.70
CA LEU A 136 -34.46 20.39 -12.65
C LEU A 136 -35.83 19.70 -12.54
N ALA A 137 -36.47 19.38 -13.67
CA ALA A 137 -37.72 18.61 -13.68
C ALA A 137 -37.53 17.22 -13.06
N ALA A 138 -36.45 16.50 -13.38
CA ALA A 138 -36.15 15.21 -12.78
C ALA A 138 -35.87 15.30 -11.27
N GLN A 139 -35.15 16.33 -10.81
CA GLN A 139 -34.94 16.59 -9.38
C GLN A 139 -36.25 16.90 -8.66
N CYS A 140 -37.14 17.67 -9.27
CA CYS A 140 -38.48 17.94 -8.76
C CYS A 140 -39.32 16.66 -8.67
N VAL A 141 -39.31 15.82 -9.71
CA VAL A 141 -40.00 14.51 -9.68
C VAL A 141 -39.47 13.62 -8.57
N LYS A 142 -38.15 13.57 -8.35
CA LYS A 142 -37.54 12.79 -7.25
C LYS A 142 -37.93 13.31 -5.87
N ARG A 143 -38.07 14.63 -5.69
CA ARG A 143 -38.52 15.23 -4.43
C ARG A 143 -40.02 15.06 -4.19
N LEU A 144 -40.79 14.88 -5.26
CA LEU A 144 -42.22 14.59 -5.24
C LEU A 144 -42.52 13.08 -5.17
N ASP A 145 -41.51 12.21 -5.25
CA ASP A 145 -41.67 10.76 -5.20
C ASP A 145 -41.96 10.30 -3.75
N PRO A 146 -43.17 9.79 -3.46
CA PRO A 146 -43.58 9.37 -2.13
C PRO A 146 -42.78 8.17 -1.58
N SER A 147 -41.98 7.50 -2.42
CA SER A 147 -41.11 6.37 -2.03
C SER A 147 -40.06 6.73 -0.97
N SER A 148 -39.73 8.01 -0.80
CA SER A 148 -38.63 8.49 0.05
C SER A 148 -39.08 9.01 1.43
N THR A 149 -40.37 9.21 1.64
CA THR A 149 -40.94 9.67 2.91
C THR A 149 -41.96 8.65 3.43
N THR A 150 -41.72 8.15 4.64
CA THR A 150 -42.37 7.00 5.29
C THR A 150 -43.88 7.15 5.59
N HIS A 151 -44.63 8.02 4.90
CA HIS A 151 -46.05 8.23 5.18
C HIS A 151 -46.88 8.28 3.90
N GLN A 152 -47.57 7.18 3.59
CA GLN A 152 -48.48 7.03 2.45
C GLN A 152 -49.74 7.94 2.51
N ASP A 153 -49.92 8.72 3.58
CA ASP A 153 -51.15 9.48 3.87
C ASP A 153 -51.00 11.01 3.86
N GLN A 154 -49.83 11.57 3.49
CA GLN A 154 -49.73 13.04 3.34
C GLN A 154 -50.00 13.47 1.90
N PRO A 155 -50.88 14.47 1.67
CA PRO A 155 -51.04 15.05 0.35
C PRO A 155 -49.69 15.62 -0.11
N PRO A 156 -49.34 15.50 -1.41
CA PRO A 156 -48.09 16.04 -1.94
C PRO A 156 -48.00 17.52 -1.56
N LEU A 157 -46.81 17.97 -1.12
CA LEU A 157 -46.54 19.23 -0.40
C LEU A 157 -47.08 20.51 -1.08
N LEU A 158 -47.57 20.43 -2.32
CA LEU A 158 -48.18 21.53 -3.10
C LEU A 158 -49.35 21.06 -4.00
N GLY A 159 -49.92 19.86 -3.81
CA GLY A 159 -50.92 19.28 -4.72
C GLY A 159 -50.38 18.91 -6.11
N LEU A 160 -49.08 19.04 -6.33
CA LEU A 160 -48.40 18.72 -7.59
C LEU A 160 -48.08 17.23 -7.64
N THR A 161 -48.56 16.54 -8.68
CA THR A 161 -48.18 15.17 -8.94
C THR A 161 -46.93 15.11 -9.84
N PRO A 162 -46.11 14.05 -9.73
CA PRO A 162 -44.97 13.86 -10.64
C PRO A 162 -45.39 13.80 -12.13
N GLU A 163 -46.66 13.53 -12.43
CA GLU A 163 -47.20 13.58 -13.79
C GLU A 163 -47.38 15.00 -14.33
N ASP A 164 -47.67 15.98 -13.47
CA ASP A 164 -47.83 17.37 -13.87
C ASP A 164 -46.49 18.02 -14.23
N VAL A 165 -45.41 17.60 -13.58
CA VAL A 165 -44.03 18.01 -13.91
C VAL A 165 -43.56 17.37 -15.22
N LYS A 166 -43.97 16.13 -15.50
CA LYS A 166 -43.66 15.45 -16.79
C LYS A 166 -44.33 16.11 -17.99
N LYS A 167 -45.54 16.68 -17.82
CA LYS A 167 -46.24 17.44 -18.88
C LYS A 167 -45.54 18.75 -19.23
N ALA A 168 -44.71 19.29 -18.34
CA ALA A 168 -43.91 20.49 -18.57
C ALA A 168 -42.54 20.21 -19.22
N LEU A 169 -42.20 18.95 -19.47
CA LEU A 169 -40.94 18.54 -20.10
C LEU A 169 -41.01 18.78 -21.63
N PRO A 170 -39.94 19.30 -22.27
CA PRO A 170 -39.84 19.33 -23.73
C PRO A 170 -39.91 17.91 -24.33
N PRO A 171 -40.44 17.74 -25.56
CA PRO A 171 -40.70 16.42 -26.15
C PRO A 171 -39.45 15.55 -26.24
N GLU A 172 -39.56 14.27 -25.86
CA GLU A 172 -38.44 13.30 -25.76
C GLU A 172 -37.63 13.17 -27.05
N GLU A 173 -38.28 13.31 -28.21
CA GLU A 173 -37.66 13.15 -29.53
C GLU A 173 -36.66 14.26 -29.89
N ALA A 174 -36.81 15.47 -29.34
CA ALA A 174 -35.93 16.61 -29.63
C ALA A 174 -34.61 16.58 -28.83
N SER A 175 -34.51 15.74 -27.79
CA SER A 175 -33.50 15.89 -26.74
C SER A 175 -32.40 14.81 -26.76
N GLN A 176 -32.64 13.64 -27.36
CA GLN A 176 -31.73 12.49 -27.23
C GLN A 176 -30.55 12.51 -28.21
N ALA A 177 -30.76 12.81 -29.48
CA ALA A 177 -29.71 12.77 -30.50
C ALA A 177 -28.66 13.91 -30.40
N PRO A 178 -29.04 15.18 -30.11
CA PRO A 178 -28.08 16.27 -29.95
C PRO A 178 -27.26 16.17 -28.65
N CYS A 179 -27.75 15.50 -27.61
CA CYS A 179 -27.14 15.42 -26.27
C CYS A 179 -25.93 14.49 -26.19
N LEU A 180 -25.95 13.41 -26.96
CA LEU A 180 -24.93 12.36 -26.84
C LEU A 180 -23.57 12.82 -27.38
N SER A 181 -23.54 13.61 -28.47
CA SER A 181 -22.27 13.99 -29.11
C SER A 181 -21.42 15.01 -28.32
N PRO A 182 -21.99 16.06 -27.68
CA PRO A 182 -21.23 16.98 -26.84
C PRO A 182 -20.79 16.33 -25.52
N LEU A 183 -21.65 15.50 -24.93
CA LEU A 183 -21.31 14.73 -23.73
C LEU A 183 -20.18 13.74 -23.99
N GLU A 184 -20.24 13.02 -25.11
CA GLU A 184 -19.17 12.09 -25.49
C GLU A 184 -17.85 12.82 -25.73
N LYS A 185 -17.87 14.00 -26.35
CA LYS A 185 -16.66 14.84 -26.51
C LYS A 185 -16.10 15.31 -25.17
N HIS A 186 -16.97 15.76 -24.25
CA HIS A 186 -16.58 16.22 -22.93
C HIS A 186 -15.96 15.08 -22.09
N LEU A 187 -16.61 13.90 -22.07
CA LEU A 187 -16.09 12.72 -21.39
C LEU A 187 -14.77 12.24 -22.00
N LYS A 188 -14.64 12.24 -23.33
CA LYS A 188 -13.37 11.94 -24.02
C LYS A 188 -12.28 12.94 -23.63
N GLY A 189 -12.61 14.23 -23.54
CA GLY A 189 -11.70 15.27 -23.05
C GLY A 189 -11.16 14.97 -21.65
N LYS A 190 -12.04 14.64 -20.70
CA LYS A 190 -11.65 14.25 -19.33
C LYS A 190 -10.79 12.99 -19.28
N CYS A 191 -11.16 11.97 -20.06
CA CYS A 191 -10.35 10.76 -20.18
C CYS A 191 -8.94 11.10 -20.67
N LEU A 192 -8.82 11.98 -21.66
CA LEU A 192 -7.53 12.45 -22.16
C LEU A 192 -6.76 13.27 -21.11
N SER A 193 -7.44 14.10 -20.31
CA SER A 193 -6.81 14.81 -19.19
C SER A 193 -6.25 13.87 -18.13
N LEU A 194 -7.02 12.83 -17.76
CA LEU A 194 -6.55 11.78 -16.86
C LEU A 194 -5.33 11.05 -17.43
N LEU A 195 -5.36 10.69 -18.72
CA LEU A 195 -4.22 10.06 -19.37
C LEU A 195 -2.97 10.95 -19.34
N THR A 196 -3.14 12.26 -19.51
CA THR A 196 -2.04 13.24 -19.46
C THR A 196 -1.44 13.37 -18.06
N TYR A 197 -2.24 13.18 -17.00
CA TYR A 197 -1.75 13.12 -15.61
C TYR A 197 -0.87 11.88 -15.36
N TYR A 198 -1.23 10.73 -15.94
CA TYR A 198 -0.48 9.48 -15.77
C TYR A 198 0.77 9.39 -16.65
N ASP A 199 0.76 9.97 -17.85
CA ASP A 199 1.86 9.92 -18.81
C ASP A 199 2.00 11.29 -19.51
N PRO A 200 2.78 12.23 -18.93
CA PRO A 200 2.94 13.59 -19.44
C PRO A 200 3.75 13.67 -20.76
N GLU A 201 4.47 12.61 -21.13
CA GLU A 201 5.34 12.59 -22.33
C GLU A 201 4.58 12.25 -23.63
N LEU A 202 3.27 11.99 -23.57
CA LEU A 202 2.42 11.70 -24.73
C LEU A 202 2.16 12.93 -25.60
N GLY A 203 3.20 13.36 -26.31
CA GLY A 203 3.15 14.31 -27.41
C GLY A 203 2.27 13.83 -28.57
N THR A 204 1.41 14.75 -29.01
CA THR A 204 0.95 15.02 -30.40
C THR A 204 0.04 14.08 -31.19
N VAL A 205 -0.22 12.80 -30.86
CA VAL A 205 -1.10 11.95 -31.71
C VAL A 205 -2.36 11.41 -31.01
N ILE A 206 -3.54 11.88 -31.44
CA ILE A 206 -4.87 11.51 -30.89
C ILE A 206 -5.14 9.99 -30.98
N ARG A 207 -4.57 9.33 -31.98
CA ARG A 207 -4.75 7.88 -32.23
C ARG A 207 -3.96 7.00 -31.26
N SER A 208 -2.76 7.41 -30.84
CA SER A 208 -2.00 6.71 -29.80
C SER A 208 -2.64 6.91 -28.41
N ARG A 209 -3.23 8.09 -28.16
CA ARG A 209 -3.98 8.38 -26.93
C ARG A 209 -5.25 7.53 -26.79
N THR A 210 -6.05 7.38 -27.85
CA THR A 210 -7.29 6.56 -27.80
C THR A 210 -7.01 5.06 -27.59
N MET A 211 -5.93 4.54 -28.17
CA MET A 211 -5.47 3.16 -27.90
C MET A 211 -5.01 3.00 -26.45
N LYS A 212 -4.20 3.93 -25.93
CA LYS A 212 -3.76 3.91 -24.52
C LYS A 212 -4.92 4.14 -23.54
N LEU A 213 -5.94 4.93 -23.89
CA LEU A 213 -7.18 5.09 -23.10
C LEU A 213 -7.94 3.78 -22.93
N SER A 214 -8.04 2.97 -23.99
CA SER A 214 -8.69 1.65 -23.89
C SER A 214 -7.91 0.67 -23.00
N GLN A 215 -6.59 0.88 -22.86
CA GLN A 215 -5.70 0.06 -22.03
C GLN A 215 -5.61 0.55 -20.58
N LEU A 216 -5.94 1.82 -20.31
CA LEU A 216 -5.86 2.45 -18.99
C LEU A 216 -6.66 1.70 -17.90
N PRO A 217 -7.90 1.22 -18.12
CA PRO A 217 -8.61 0.44 -17.11
C PRO A 217 -7.90 -0.87 -16.77
N GLY A 218 -7.26 -1.50 -17.76
CA GLY A 218 -6.46 -2.71 -17.56
C GLY A 218 -5.21 -2.43 -16.72
N GLN A 219 -4.53 -1.32 -16.99
CA GLN A 219 -3.37 -0.88 -16.20
C GLN A 219 -3.78 -0.52 -14.77
N LEU A 220 -4.86 0.24 -14.59
CA LEU A 220 -5.36 0.65 -13.28
C LEU A 220 -5.81 -0.55 -12.42
N LYS A 221 -6.38 -1.58 -13.06
CA LYS A 221 -6.69 -2.87 -12.39
C LYS A 221 -5.42 -3.60 -11.95
N LYS A 222 -4.35 -3.59 -12.76
CA LYS A 222 -3.06 -4.19 -12.37
C LYS A 222 -2.43 -3.42 -11.20
N ASP A 223 -2.45 -2.10 -11.26
CA ASP A 223 -1.89 -1.26 -10.20
C ASP A 223 -2.69 -1.37 -8.90
N LYS A 224 -4.03 -1.45 -8.99
CA LYS A 224 -4.90 -1.76 -7.84
C LYS A 224 -4.54 -3.10 -7.21
N LYS A 225 -4.42 -4.17 -8.01
CA LYS A 225 -4.01 -5.49 -7.51
C LYS A 225 -2.62 -5.46 -6.88
N ARG A 226 -1.68 -4.73 -7.48
CA ARG A 226 -0.33 -4.54 -6.93
C ARG A 226 -0.40 -3.83 -5.58
N ALA A 227 -1.18 -2.76 -5.46
CA ALA A 227 -1.37 -2.03 -4.21
C ALA A 227 -2.04 -2.89 -3.12
N GLU A 228 -3.05 -3.69 -3.47
CA GLU A 228 -3.69 -4.64 -2.56
C GLU A 228 -2.70 -5.70 -2.07
N SER A 229 -1.91 -6.30 -2.98
CA SER A 229 -0.87 -7.27 -2.59
C SER A 229 0.21 -6.65 -1.70
N LEU A 230 0.63 -5.41 -1.98
CA LEU A 230 1.57 -4.69 -1.14
C LEU A 230 0.98 -4.41 0.24
N LYS A 231 -0.29 -4.01 0.32
CA LYS A 231 -0.99 -3.81 1.58
C LYS A 231 -1.04 -5.09 2.40
N GLU A 232 -1.36 -6.22 1.78
CA GLU A 232 -1.36 -7.54 2.43
C GLU A 232 0.05 -7.88 2.96
N THR A 233 1.09 -7.75 2.14
CA THR A 233 2.47 -7.99 2.61
C THR A 233 2.90 -7.04 3.72
N CYS A 234 2.42 -5.80 3.73
CA CYS A 234 2.67 -4.83 4.81
C CYS A 234 1.95 -5.25 6.10
N GLU A 235 0.71 -5.72 6.01
CA GLU A 235 -0.03 -6.26 7.17
C GLU A 235 0.64 -7.52 7.72
N GLU A 236 1.08 -8.45 6.87
CA GLU A 236 1.85 -9.62 7.28
C GLU A 236 3.14 -9.22 7.99
N LYS A 237 3.92 -8.30 7.42
CA LYS A 237 5.12 -7.75 8.04
C LYS A 237 4.81 -7.05 9.36
N ARG A 238 3.69 -6.33 9.46
CA ARG A 238 3.24 -5.70 10.71
C ARG A 238 2.95 -6.76 11.78
N VAL A 239 2.27 -7.85 11.44
CA VAL A 239 1.98 -8.95 12.37
C VAL A 239 3.27 -9.65 12.80
N VAL A 240 4.20 -9.90 11.89
CA VAL A 240 5.52 -10.47 12.21
C VAL A 240 6.31 -9.53 13.13
N LEU A 241 6.33 -8.24 12.83
CA LEU A 241 6.94 -7.22 13.69
C LEU A 241 6.29 -7.22 15.07
N LEU A 242 4.96 -7.24 15.16
CA LEU A 242 4.26 -7.30 16.44
C LEU A 242 4.60 -8.56 17.25
N ARG A 243 4.70 -9.72 16.58
CA ARG A 243 5.14 -10.96 17.21
C ARG A 243 6.61 -10.89 17.65
N GLN A 244 7.49 -10.33 16.83
CA GLN A 244 8.89 -10.12 17.18
C GLN A 244 9.03 -9.14 18.34
N THR A 245 8.28 -8.04 18.36
CA THR A 245 8.25 -7.10 19.48
C THR A 245 7.70 -7.76 20.72
N HIS A 246 6.64 -8.57 20.62
CA HIS A 246 6.11 -9.31 21.75
C HIS A 246 7.13 -10.32 22.31
N ILE A 247 7.80 -11.07 21.43
CA ILE A 247 8.87 -12.00 21.82
C ILE A 247 10.00 -11.24 22.49
N TYR A 248 10.46 -10.14 21.91
CA TYR A 248 11.49 -9.27 22.46
C TYR A 248 11.10 -8.79 23.87
N ILE A 249 9.89 -8.25 24.03
CA ILE A 249 9.33 -7.81 25.32
C ILE A 249 9.23 -8.96 26.33
N SER A 250 8.89 -10.18 25.88
CA SER A 250 8.71 -11.34 26.75
C SER A 250 10.01 -12.07 27.12
N VAL A 251 11.06 -11.95 26.30
CA VAL A 251 12.35 -12.63 26.47
C VAL A 251 13.36 -11.73 27.18
N SER A 252 13.25 -10.41 27.02
CA SER A 252 13.99 -9.46 27.86
C SER A 252 13.24 -9.19 29.16
N PRO A 253 13.90 -9.12 30.33
CA PRO A 253 13.24 -8.65 31.54
C PRO A 253 12.59 -7.27 31.29
N PRO A 254 11.37 -7.01 31.81
CA PRO A 254 10.59 -5.81 31.50
C PRO A 254 11.22 -4.48 31.94
N GLU A 255 12.36 -4.53 32.62
CA GLU A 255 13.03 -3.37 33.20
C GLU A 255 14.08 -2.75 32.28
N SER A 256 14.73 -3.50 31.38
CA SER A 256 16.03 -3.06 30.84
C SER A 256 16.05 -2.52 29.40
N MET A 257 14.91 -2.34 28.71
CA MET A 257 14.98 -2.07 27.26
C MET A 257 13.89 -1.20 26.64
N TRP A 258 12.76 -0.98 27.32
CA TRP A 258 11.75 -0.03 26.86
C TRP A 258 12.08 1.43 27.19
N SER A 259 13.20 1.68 27.86
CA SER A 259 13.37 2.90 28.64
C SER A 259 14.49 3.85 28.22
N ALA A 260 15.37 3.53 27.26
CA ALA A 260 16.48 4.42 26.94
C ALA A 260 16.23 5.33 25.71
N GLU A 261 15.79 4.74 24.59
CA GLU A 261 15.83 5.45 23.29
C GLU A 261 14.46 5.96 22.84
N THR A 262 13.39 5.21 23.11
CA THR A 262 12.00 5.68 22.92
C THR A 262 11.58 6.71 23.97
N LEU A 263 12.08 6.62 25.21
CA LEU A 263 11.67 7.52 26.28
C LEU A 263 12.30 8.90 26.21
N SER A 264 13.57 9.04 25.82
CA SER A 264 14.20 10.36 25.65
C SER A 264 13.49 11.23 24.60
N VAL A 265 13.02 10.61 23.50
CA VAL A 265 12.28 11.31 22.43
C VAL A 265 10.84 11.68 22.85
N THR A 266 10.22 10.87 23.72
CA THR A 266 8.88 11.17 24.26
C THR A 266 8.92 12.13 25.46
N GLU A 267 10.02 12.19 26.20
CA GLU A 267 10.20 13.05 27.38
C GLU A 267 10.13 14.54 27.04
N ASP A 268 10.74 14.97 25.93
CA ASP A 268 10.74 16.39 25.51
C ASP A 268 9.38 16.83 24.94
N LYS A 269 8.62 15.89 24.36
CA LYS A 269 7.33 16.20 23.72
C LYS A 269 6.13 16.06 24.65
N LEU A 270 6.18 15.15 25.62
CA LEU A 270 5.06 14.89 26.53
C LEU A 270 5.09 15.78 27.77
N ARG A 271 6.25 16.33 28.17
CA ARG A 271 6.37 17.20 29.35
C ARG A 271 5.51 18.46 29.29
N PRO A 272 5.44 19.21 28.17
CA PRO A 272 4.54 20.36 28.07
C PRO A 272 3.06 19.94 28.09
N ALA A 273 2.71 18.85 27.41
CA ALA A 273 1.34 18.35 27.31
C ALA A 273 0.80 17.84 28.66
N PHE A 274 1.64 17.17 29.45
CA PHE A 274 1.28 16.63 30.75
C PHE A 274 1.13 17.75 31.81
N CYS A 275 2.00 18.77 31.77
CA CYS A 275 1.89 19.95 32.63
C CYS A 275 0.62 20.78 32.34
N ILE A 276 0.22 20.91 31.07
CA ILE A 276 -1.02 21.61 30.69
C ILE A 276 -2.26 20.84 31.17
N LEU A 277 -2.25 19.51 31.09
CA LEU A 277 -3.37 18.67 31.54
C LEU A 277 -3.56 18.74 33.07
N LEU A 278 -2.46 18.80 33.81
CA LEU A 278 -2.46 18.90 35.28
C LEU A 278 -2.81 20.30 35.79
N GLY A 279 -2.60 21.37 35.03
CA GLY A 279 -3.01 22.73 35.44
C GLY A 279 -4.53 22.93 35.51
N VAL A 280 -5.33 22.04 34.91
CA VAL A 280 -6.78 22.20 34.73
C VAL A 280 -7.60 21.63 35.89
N PHE A 281 -7.05 20.72 36.70
CA PHE A 281 -7.78 20.08 37.80
C PHE A 281 -7.45 20.73 39.15
N SER A 282 -8.41 21.41 39.78
CA SER A 282 -8.24 22.05 41.08
C SER A 282 -8.39 21.07 42.27
N GLU A 283 -7.67 21.39 43.34
CA GLU A 283 -7.72 20.91 44.74
C GLU A 283 -7.52 19.41 45.07
N SER A 284 -7.87 18.46 44.21
CA SER A 284 -7.52 17.02 44.42
C SER A 284 -6.14 16.65 43.87
N ASN A 285 -5.40 17.65 43.40
CA ASN A 285 -4.29 17.50 42.46
C ASN A 285 -2.92 17.43 43.14
N ILE A 286 -2.81 17.77 44.43
CA ILE A 286 -1.53 17.73 45.15
C ILE A 286 -1.06 16.29 45.31
N TYR A 287 -1.96 15.35 45.64
CA TYR A 287 -1.61 13.93 45.78
C TYR A 287 -1.16 13.32 44.44
N ILE A 288 -1.93 13.56 43.37
CA ILE A 288 -1.61 13.04 42.04
C ILE A 288 -0.34 13.70 41.48
N SER A 289 -0.15 15.00 41.70
CA SER A 289 1.08 15.71 41.33
C SER A 289 2.30 15.18 42.08
N VAL A 290 2.22 15.01 43.40
CA VAL A 290 3.33 14.47 44.22
C VAL A 290 3.60 13.00 43.88
N PHE A 291 2.56 12.19 43.66
CA PHE A 291 2.70 10.78 43.28
C PHE A 291 3.28 10.62 41.86
N SER A 292 2.81 11.42 40.90
CA SER A 292 3.38 11.45 39.55
C SER A 292 4.81 11.97 39.54
N GLY A 293 5.16 12.95 40.37
CA GLY A 293 6.52 13.43 40.56
C GLY A 293 7.43 12.38 41.20
N ALA A 294 6.93 11.64 42.19
CA ALA A 294 7.66 10.55 42.84
C ALA A 294 7.90 9.38 41.87
N LEU A 295 6.89 8.99 41.10
CA LEU A 295 7.01 7.97 40.04
C LEU A 295 8.00 8.41 38.95
N PHE A 296 7.97 9.68 38.56
CA PHE A 296 8.93 10.24 37.60
C PHE A 296 10.37 10.17 38.13
N LEU A 297 10.59 10.51 39.41
CA LEU A 297 11.92 10.45 40.02
C LEU A 297 12.41 9.01 40.19
N LEU A 298 11.52 8.08 40.59
CA LEU A 298 11.84 6.66 40.70
C LEU A 298 12.22 6.07 39.34
N HIS A 299 11.41 6.37 38.32
CA HIS A 299 11.71 5.96 36.95
C HIS A 299 13.04 6.54 36.46
N ARG A 300 13.32 7.81 36.76
CA ARG A 300 14.59 8.46 36.41
C ARG A 300 15.79 7.83 37.14
N SER A 301 15.64 7.39 38.38
CA SER A 301 16.71 6.64 39.06
C SER A 301 16.96 5.28 38.41
N GLU A 302 15.92 4.53 38.06
CA GLU A 302 16.05 3.23 37.38
C GLU A 302 16.71 3.36 36.00
N VAL A 303 16.31 4.38 35.22
CA VAL A 303 16.94 4.67 33.92
C VAL A 303 18.41 5.06 34.08
N ASN A 304 18.75 5.88 35.09
CA ASN A 304 20.14 6.23 35.35
C ASN A 304 20.97 5.02 35.79
N ASP A 305 20.41 4.13 36.62
CA ASP A 305 21.09 2.91 37.05
C ASP A 305 21.32 1.97 35.86
N LEU A 306 20.35 1.81 34.97
CA LEU A 306 20.50 1.06 33.72
C LEU A 306 21.55 1.67 32.80
N LEU A 307 21.60 3.00 32.67
CA LEU A 307 22.60 3.70 31.87
C LEU A 307 24.01 3.53 32.46
N LEU A 308 24.15 3.56 33.79
CA LEU A 308 25.42 3.30 34.46
C LEU A 308 25.87 1.83 34.31
N GLN A 309 24.93 0.88 34.26
CA GLN A 309 25.22 -0.53 34.00
C GLN A 309 25.58 -0.80 32.53
N THR A 310 24.94 -0.10 31.58
CA THR A 310 25.12 -0.31 30.14
C THR A 310 26.34 0.44 29.59
N TYR A 311 26.54 1.68 30.04
CA TYR A 311 27.67 2.53 29.65
C TYR A 311 28.75 2.56 30.74
N THR A 312 29.43 1.42 30.91
CA THR A 312 30.60 1.32 31.77
C THR A 312 31.72 2.27 31.28
N PRO A 313 32.64 2.70 32.16
CA PRO A 313 33.74 3.59 31.77
C PRO A 313 34.57 3.04 30.60
N ASP A 314 34.68 1.72 30.49
CA ASP A 314 35.38 1.04 29.39
C ASP A 314 34.63 1.15 28.06
N THR A 315 33.31 0.96 28.05
CA THR A 315 32.49 1.15 26.84
C THR A 315 32.48 2.61 26.39
N LEU A 316 32.47 3.56 27.35
CA LEU A 316 32.60 4.98 27.06
C LEU A 316 33.97 5.34 26.49
N ALA A 317 35.04 4.74 27.00
CA ALA A 317 36.39 4.91 26.45
C ALA A 317 36.49 4.35 25.03
N ALA A 318 35.89 3.19 24.77
CA ALA A 318 35.81 2.59 23.44
C ALA A 318 35.02 3.47 22.47
N HIS A 319 33.83 3.95 22.86
CA HIS A 319 33.02 4.87 22.05
C HIS A 319 33.72 6.20 21.78
N LYS A 320 34.44 6.77 22.75
CA LYS A 320 35.27 7.97 22.55
C LYS A 320 36.38 7.71 21.52
N LYS A 321 37.01 6.54 21.57
CA LYS A 321 38.05 6.16 20.60
C LYS A 321 37.47 5.99 19.19
N ILE A 322 36.35 5.29 19.06
CA ILE A 322 35.63 5.11 17.79
C ILE A 322 35.20 6.45 17.20
N ARG A 323 34.64 7.34 18.03
CA ARG A 323 34.25 8.69 17.62
C ARG A 323 35.44 9.48 17.09
N LYS A 324 36.56 9.48 17.82
CA LYS A 324 37.77 10.19 17.41
C LYS A 324 38.32 9.66 16.08
N GLU A 325 38.26 8.35 15.87
CA GLU A 325 38.69 7.72 14.61
C GLU A 325 37.75 8.10 13.45
N LEU A 326 36.43 8.05 13.65
CA LEU A 326 35.45 8.48 12.65
C LEU A 326 35.60 9.96 12.29
N GLU A 327 35.76 10.84 13.29
CA GLU A 327 36.00 12.27 13.07
C GLU A 327 37.30 12.52 12.28
N SER A 328 38.36 11.75 12.54
CA SER A 328 39.60 11.84 11.78
C SER A 328 39.45 11.40 10.33
N LYS A 329 38.71 10.29 10.08
CA LYS A 329 38.44 9.80 8.72
C LYS A 329 37.52 10.75 7.94
N MET A 330 36.54 11.34 8.62
CA MET A 330 35.64 12.33 8.02
C MET A 330 36.42 13.58 7.58
N LYS A 331 37.32 14.09 8.42
CA LYS A 331 38.18 15.24 8.06
C LYS A 331 39.08 14.92 6.86
N ALA A 332 39.75 13.76 6.88
CA ALA A 332 40.59 13.35 5.75
C ALA A 332 39.79 13.22 4.44
N CYS A 333 38.57 12.67 4.50
CA CYS A 333 37.69 12.55 3.34
C CYS A 333 37.23 13.92 2.80
N GLU A 334 36.94 14.88 3.68
CA GLU A 334 36.58 16.24 3.26
C GLU A 334 37.77 16.96 2.60
N GLU A 335 38.98 16.78 3.13
CA GLU A 335 40.22 17.32 2.53
C GLU A 335 40.50 16.70 1.14
N GLU A 336 40.31 15.39 0.99
CA GLU A 336 40.42 14.71 -0.30
C GLU A 336 39.38 15.21 -1.31
N LYS A 337 38.12 15.39 -0.87
CA LYS A 337 37.06 15.93 -1.70
C LYS A 337 37.39 17.35 -2.17
N GLN A 338 37.83 18.24 -1.29
CA GLN A 338 38.24 19.60 -1.65
C GLN A 338 39.44 19.59 -2.62
N SER A 339 40.39 18.67 -2.44
CA SER A 339 41.51 18.47 -3.38
C SER A 339 41.03 18.02 -4.77
N LEU A 340 40.05 17.13 -4.84
CA LEU A 340 39.48 16.67 -6.11
C LEU A 340 38.63 17.75 -6.78
N GLU A 341 37.84 18.50 -6.02
CA GLU A 341 37.06 19.63 -6.55
C GLU A 341 37.97 20.70 -7.14
N SER A 342 39.06 21.07 -6.45
CA SER A 342 40.03 22.02 -7.02
C SER A 342 40.69 21.50 -8.31
N LYS A 343 41.05 20.21 -8.38
CA LYS A 343 41.54 19.59 -9.62
C LYS A 343 40.49 19.56 -10.72
N LEU A 344 39.22 19.33 -10.39
CA LEU A 344 38.13 19.36 -11.36
C LEU A 344 37.95 20.76 -11.94
N THR A 345 38.01 21.80 -11.09
CA THR A 345 37.89 23.19 -11.55
C THR A 345 39.05 23.58 -12.46
N SER A 346 40.29 23.12 -12.21
CA SER A 346 41.40 23.40 -13.12
C SER A 346 41.24 22.71 -14.47
N PHE A 347 40.68 21.50 -14.51
CA PHE A 347 40.35 20.83 -15.78
C PHE A 347 39.21 21.52 -16.54
N GLN A 348 38.24 22.07 -15.82
CA GLN A 348 37.15 22.82 -16.44
C GLN A 348 37.66 24.09 -17.13
N VAL A 349 38.52 24.86 -16.45
CA VAL A 349 39.16 26.06 -17.03
C VAL A 349 39.97 25.71 -18.27
N LEU A 350 40.76 24.63 -18.21
CA LEU A 350 41.53 24.17 -19.37
C LEU A 350 40.61 23.78 -20.56
N GLY A 351 39.43 23.21 -20.29
CA GLY A 351 38.43 22.89 -21.30
C GLY A 351 37.90 24.13 -22.04
N GLU A 352 37.66 25.21 -21.31
CA GLU A 352 37.22 26.50 -21.89
C GLU A 352 38.31 27.11 -22.78
N GLU A 353 39.58 27.04 -22.36
CA GLU A 353 40.73 27.49 -23.16
C GLU A 353 40.87 26.68 -24.46
N PHE A 354 40.70 25.35 -24.41
CA PHE A 354 40.70 24.50 -25.61
C PHE A 354 39.54 24.83 -26.55
N GLN A 355 38.37 25.14 -26.01
CA GLN A 355 37.21 25.54 -26.81
C GLN A 355 37.45 26.88 -27.51
N ALA A 356 38.02 27.87 -26.82
CA ALA A 356 38.39 29.15 -27.40
C ALA A 356 39.44 28.97 -28.53
N LEU A 357 40.47 28.15 -28.31
CA LEU A 357 41.48 27.84 -29.31
C LEU A 357 40.89 27.16 -30.55
N ALA A 358 39.95 26.22 -30.36
CA ALA A 358 39.26 25.55 -31.46
C ALA A 358 38.41 26.53 -32.29
N GLN A 359 37.78 27.51 -31.64
CA GLN A 359 37.05 28.59 -32.31
C GLN A 359 38.01 29.48 -33.13
N GLU A 360 39.13 29.91 -32.57
CA GLU A 360 40.13 30.69 -33.32
C GLU A 360 40.67 29.92 -34.53
N TYR A 361 40.99 28.64 -34.36
CA TYR A 361 41.43 27.77 -35.45
C TYR A 361 40.37 27.66 -36.55
N SER A 362 39.09 27.49 -36.20
CA SER A 362 38.00 27.46 -37.18
C SER A 362 37.87 28.79 -37.93
N ARG A 363 37.98 29.93 -37.24
CA ARG A 363 37.95 31.27 -37.86
C ARG A 363 39.08 31.45 -38.87
N ILE A 364 40.31 31.10 -38.47
CA ILE A 364 41.48 31.19 -39.36
C ILE A 364 41.30 30.27 -40.57
N LYS A 365 40.77 29.06 -40.36
CA LYS A 365 40.51 28.12 -41.46
C LYS A 365 39.49 28.65 -42.46
N GLU A 366 38.45 29.34 -41.99
CA GLU A 366 37.47 30.01 -42.85
C GLU A 366 38.09 31.19 -43.61
N GLU A 367 38.90 32.01 -42.92
CA GLU A 367 39.60 33.13 -43.56
C GLU A 367 40.60 32.66 -44.63
N ILE A 368 41.32 31.56 -44.37
CA ILE A 368 42.18 30.92 -45.36
C ILE A 368 41.34 30.47 -46.56
N LYS A 369 40.21 29.79 -46.35
CA LYS A 369 39.31 29.36 -47.44
C LYS A 369 38.82 30.53 -48.30
N VAL A 370 38.44 31.64 -47.67
CA VAL A 370 37.98 32.85 -48.38
C VAL A 370 39.12 33.45 -49.19
N LYS A 371 40.32 33.55 -48.61
CA LYS A 371 41.51 34.07 -49.31
C LYS A 371 41.97 33.14 -50.44
N THR A 372 41.92 31.82 -50.26
CA THR A 372 42.23 30.86 -51.33
C THR A 372 41.20 30.96 -52.45
N TRP A 373 39.91 31.05 -52.12
CA TRP A 373 38.86 31.26 -53.12
C TRP A 373 39.07 32.56 -53.90
N ALA A 374 39.37 33.67 -53.21
CA ALA A 374 39.65 34.94 -53.87
C ALA A 374 40.89 34.85 -54.77
N ALA A 375 41.96 34.17 -54.31
CA ALA A 375 43.16 33.96 -55.11
C ALA A 375 42.89 33.13 -56.37
N ASP A 376 42.10 32.06 -56.25
CA ASP A 376 41.69 31.22 -57.38
C ASP A 376 40.86 32.02 -58.39
N GLU A 377 39.93 32.87 -57.91
CA GLU A 377 39.10 33.73 -58.76
C GLU A 377 39.94 34.77 -59.52
N PHE A 378 40.89 35.41 -58.83
CA PHE A 378 41.85 36.29 -59.49
C PHE A 378 42.63 35.52 -60.56
N GLN A 379 43.14 34.33 -60.26
CA GLN A 379 43.89 33.52 -61.22
C GLN A 379 43.05 33.15 -62.46
N THR A 380 41.77 32.84 -62.31
CA THR A 380 40.87 32.60 -63.45
C THR A 380 40.62 33.85 -64.30
N THR A 381 40.49 35.03 -63.69
CA THR A 381 40.31 36.30 -64.43
C THR A 381 41.55 36.71 -65.22
N TRP A 382 42.77 36.42 -64.72
CA TRP A 382 44.02 36.67 -65.46
C TRP A 382 44.21 35.72 -66.65
N THR A 383 43.65 34.52 -66.62
CA THR A 383 43.72 33.56 -67.73
C THR A 383 42.65 33.76 -68.82
N SER A 384 41.71 34.69 -68.62
CA SER A 384 40.62 35.01 -69.57
C SER A 384 40.75 36.38 -70.26
N ASN A 385 41.86 37.09 -70.05
CA ASN A 385 42.34 38.21 -70.88
C ASN A 385 43.59 37.75 -71.64
#